data_AF-A0A1C6U6G9-F1
#
_entry.id   AF-A0A1C6U6G9-F1
#
_cell.length_a   1.000
_cell.length_b   1.000
_cell.length_c   1.000
_cell.angle_alpha   90.00
_cell.angle_beta   90.00
_cell.angle_gamma   90.00
#
_symmetry.space_group_name_H-M   'P 1'
#
loop_
_entity.id
_entity.type
_entity.pdbx_description
1 polymer ?
#
loop_
_entity_poly.entity_id
_entity_poly.type
_entity_poly.pdbx_seq_one_letter_code
_entity_poly.pdbx_strand_id
1 'polypeptide(L)' 'MSILRRGDEKFHYSDGSHRWIPPDPDYDQEVWDEQVRQHKQGHLRNEQPKVRIQRLV' A
#
# COMPACT_ATOMS: atom_id res chain seq x y z
N MET A 1 -11.55 0.78 -0.58
CA MET A 1 -10.50 1.79 -0.80
C MET A 1 -9.41 1.54 0.22
N SER A 2 -8.19 1.25 -0.22
CA SER A 2 -7.03 1.14 0.67
C SER A 2 -6.67 2.53 1.22
N ILE A 3 -6.07 2.56 2.41
CA ILE A 3 -5.66 3.82 3.05
C ILE A 3 -4.39 4.30 2.35
N LEU A 4 -4.47 5.42 1.62
CA LEU A 4 -3.31 6.06 1.00
C LEU A 4 -2.40 6.61 2.10
N ARG A 5 -1.26 5.97 2.34
CA ARG A 5 -0.26 6.46 3.29
C ARG A 5 0.83 7.23 2.57
N ARG A 6 1.53 8.08 3.31
CA ARG A 6 2.71 8.76 2.81
C ARG A 6 3.74 7.71 2.36
N GLY A 7 4.15 7.75 1.09
CA GLY A 7 5.01 6.75 0.45
C GLY A 7 4.27 5.72 -0.42
N ASP A 8 2.94 5.63 -0.32
CA ASP A 8 2.13 4.76 -1.18
C ASP A 8 1.80 5.42 -2.53
N GLU A 9 2.11 6.70 -2.72
CA GLU A 9 1.72 7.49 -3.91
C GLU A 9 2.11 6.84 -5.24
N LYS A 10 3.25 6.13 -5.29
CA LYS A 10 3.67 5.42 -6.52
C LYS A 10 2.85 4.17 -6.82
N PHE A 11 2.23 3.57 -5.81
CA PHE A 11 1.39 2.37 -5.91
C PHE A 11 -0.10 2.69 -6.07
N HIS A 12 -0.48 3.95 -6.20
CA HIS A 12 -1.88 4.36 -6.34
C HIS A 12 -2.05 5.39 -7.45
N TYR A 13 -3.23 5.39 -8.08
CA TYR A 13 -3.68 6.45 -8.97
C TYR A 13 -4.29 7.61 -8.19
N SER A 14 -4.54 8.74 -8.86
CA SER A 14 -5.10 9.95 -8.24
C SER A 14 -6.50 9.76 -7.64
N ASP A 15 -7.23 8.73 -8.07
CA ASP A 15 -8.54 8.33 -7.52
C ASP A 15 -8.42 7.40 -6.30
N GLY A 16 -7.20 7.11 -5.84
CA GLY A 16 -6.90 6.22 -4.72
C GLY A 16 -6.94 4.72 -5.05
N SER A 17 -7.20 4.34 -6.30
CA SER A 17 -7.13 2.94 -6.74
C SER A 17 -5.67 2.46 -6.84
N HIS A 18 -5.41 1.16 -6.65
CA HIS A 18 -4.05 0.63 -6.73
C HIS A 18 -3.54 0.58 -8.16
N ARG A 19 -2.26 0.91 -8.30
CA ARG A 19 -1.45 0.76 -9.50
C ARG A 19 -0.59 -0.49 -9.37
N TRP A 20 -0.82 -1.46 -10.25
CA TRP A 20 -0.06 -2.72 -10.29
C TRP A 20 0.99 -2.79 -11.39
N ILE A 21 1.06 -1.78 -12.25
CA ILE A 21 2.01 -1.68 -13.37
C ILE A 21 2.94 -0.50 -13.09
N PRO A 22 4.24 -0.58 -13.39
CA PRO A 22 5.15 0.50 -13.08
C PRO A 22 4.75 1.85 -13.72
N PRO A 23 5.13 2.97 -13.08
CA PRO A 23 5.01 4.31 -13.64
C PRO A 23 5.84 4.56 -14.89
N ASP A 24 6.99 3.91 -14.97
CA ASP A 24 7.98 4.11 -16.01
C ASP A 24 8.12 2.81 -16.81
N PRO A 25 8.04 2.84 -18.15
CA PRO A 25 8.24 1.67 -19.00
C PRO A 25 9.66 1.08 -18.91
N ASP A 26 10.66 1.87 -18.52
CA ASP A 26 12.05 1.41 -18.35
C ASP A 26 12.31 0.85 -16.93
N TYR A 27 11.28 0.80 -16.08
CA TYR A 27 11.40 0.26 -14.74
C TYR A 27 11.53 -1.27 -14.76
N ASP A 28 12.47 -1.80 -13.99
CA ASP A 28 12.63 -3.24 -13.83
C ASP A 28 11.37 -3.87 -13.25
N GLN A 29 10.75 -4.74 -14.04
CA GLN A 29 9.49 -5.37 -13.70
C GLN A 29 9.61 -6.29 -12.47
N GLU A 30 10.71 -7.01 -12.29
CA GLU A 30 10.90 -7.89 -11.14
C GLU A 30 11.01 -7.08 -9.84
N VAL A 31 11.74 -5.96 -9.92
CA VAL A 31 11.87 -5.01 -8.80
C VAL A 31 10.53 -4.38 -8.46
N TRP A 32 9.73 -4.01 -9.47
CA TRP A 32 8.39 -3.46 -9.28
C TRP A 32 7.45 -4.46 -8.62
N ASP A 33 7.42 -5.70 -9.12
CA ASP A 33 6.54 -6.76 -8.61
C ASP A 33 6.87 -7.09 -7.14
N GLU A 34 8.16 -7.14 -6.78
CA GLU A 34 8.58 -7.33 -5.40
C GLU A 34 8.16 -6.15 -4.51
N GLN A 35 8.30 -4.91 -4.98
CA GLN A 35 7.83 -3.73 -4.23
C GLN A 35 6.32 -3.73 -4.02
N VAL A 36 5.55 -4.08 -5.05
CA VAL A 36 4.09 -4.24 -4.98
C VAL A 36 3.73 -5.33 -3.96
N ARG A 37 4.45 -6.46 -3.97
CA ARG A 37 4.24 -7.55 -3.01
C ARG A 37 4.46 -7.08 -1.58
N GLN A 38 5.54 -6.35 -1.33
CA GLN A 38 5.85 -5.79 -0.01
C GLN A 38 4.82 -4.77 0.44
N HIS A 39 4.38 -3.87 -0.44
CA HIS A 39 3.32 -2.90 -0.16
C HIS A 39 2.01 -3.59 0.25
N LYS A 40 1.59 -4.62 -0.49
CA LYS A 40 0.41 -5.44 -0.14
C LYS A 40 0.57 -6.11 1.23
N GLN A 41 1.76 -6.64 1.53
CA GLN A 41 2.04 -7.21 2.85
C GLN A 41 2.03 -6.15 3.96
N GLY A 42 2.49 -4.93 3.68
CA GLY A 42 2.42 -3.79 4.59
C GLY A 42 0.99 -3.40 4.94
N HIS A 43 0.06 -3.46 3.97
CA HIS A 43 -1.36 -3.31 4.24
C HIS A 43 -1.86 -4.43 5.15
N LEU A 44 -1.64 -5.70 4.82
CA LEU A 44 -2.09 -6.83 5.64
C LEU A 44 -1.56 -6.78 7.09
N ARG A 45 -0.29 -6.38 7.29
CA ARG A 45 0.32 -6.25 8.62
C ARG A 45 -0.26 -5.09 9.43
N ASN A 46 -0.62 -3.99 8.78
CA ASN A 46 -1.18 -2.81 9.44
C ASN A 46 -2.72 -2.75 9.38
N GLU A 47 -3.36 -3.72 8.73
CA GLU A 47 -4.79 -4.03 8.83
C GLU A 47 -5.11 -4.84 10.09
N GLN A 48 -4.14 -5.05 11.00
CA GLN A 48 -4.47 -5.38 12.38
C GLN A 48 -5.52 -4.39 12.88
N PRO A 49 -6.65 -4.89 13.44
CA PRO A 49 -7.72 -4.01 13.86
C PRO A 49 -7.10 -2.99 14.80
N LYS A 50 -7.41 -1.71 14.60
CA LYS A 50 -7.25 -0.71 15.66
C LYS A 50 -8.00 -1.30 16.85
N VAL A 51 -7.29 -2.01 17.74
CA VAL A 51 -7.84 -2.42 19.03
C VAL A 51 -8.10 -1.09 19.68
N ARG A 52 -9.36 -0.69 19.62
CA ARG A 52 -9.89 0.47 20.31
C ARG A 52 -9.74 0.10 21.78
N ILE A 53 -8.58 0.42 22.37
CA ILE A 53 -8.43 0.43 23.82
C ILE A 53 -9.35 1.56 24.27
N GLN A 54 -10.63 1.22 24.45
CA GLN A 54 -11.54 2.03 25.23
C GLN A 54 -11.00 1.97 26.65
N ARG A 55 -10.32 3.04 27.05
CA ARG A 55 -9.95 3.27 28.43
C ARG A 55 -11.25 3.23 29.25
N LEU A 56 -11.44 2.15 30.01
CA LEU A 56 -12.48 2.09 31.03
C LEU A 56 -12.05 3.05 32.14
N VAL A 57 -12.86 4.08 32.39
CA VAL A 57 -12.86 4.90 33.60
C VAL A 57 -14.25 4.83 34.21
#